data_AF-A0A367LDD7-F1
#
_entry.id   AF-A0A367LDD7-F1
#
_cell.length_a   1.000
_cell.length_b   1.000
_cell.length_c   1.000
_cell.angle_alpha   90.00
_cell.angle_beta   90.00
_cell.angle_gamma   90.00
#
_symmetry.space_group_name_H-M   'P 1'
#
loop_
_entity.id
_entity.type
_entity.pdbx_description
1 polymer ?
#
loop_
_entity_poly.entity_id
_entity_poly.type
_entity_poly.pdbx_seq_one_letter_code
_entity_poly.pdbx_strand_id
1 'polypeptide(L)' 'MKFLALTMAALASVAAAGWECKPATYACTFENGKYGWKVCNTSGKWVVGGHCRDTQYCELNEDNGSPYCLP' A
#
# COMPACT_ATOMS: atom_id res chain seq x y z
N MET A 1 4.15 -39.93 40.03
CA MET A 1 3.93 -39.48 38.64
C MET A 1 2.89 -38.36 38.65
N LYS A 2 3.28 -37.13 38.34
CA LYS A 2 2.40 -36.03 37.89
C LYS A 2 3.26 -34.81 37.56
N PHE A 3 4.04 -34.94 36.50
CA PHE A 3 4.59 -33.79 35.80
C PHE A 3 3.46 -33.21 34.95
N LEU A 4 2.80 -32.18 35.45
CA LEU A 4 1.84 -31.40 34.67
C LEU A 4 2.64 -30.57 33.68
N ALA A 5 2.74 -31.10 32.46
CA ALA A 5 3.25 -30.40 31.29
C ALA A 5 2.38 -29.16 31.04
N LEU A 6 2.92 -27.99 31.37
CA LEU A 6 2.35 -26.70 30.98
C LEU A 6 2.59 -26.51 29.49
N THR A 7 1.51 -26.68 28.73
CA THR A 7 1.43 -26.60 27.27
C THR A 7 1.77 -25.18 26.78
N MET A 8 2.84 -25.06 25.99
CA MET A 8 3.15 -23.86 25.22
C MET A 8 2.11 -23.69 24.10
N ALA A 9 1.15 -22.78 24.28
CA ALA A 9 0.31 -22.30 23.20
C ALA A 9 1.06 -21.20 22.43
N ALA A 10 1.91 -21.59 21.49
CA ALA A 10 2.48 -20.66 20.52
C ALA A 10 1.42 -20.43 19.41
N LEU A 11 0.60 -19.39 19.58
CA LEU A 11 -0.24 -18.86 18.51
C LEU A 11 0.68 -18.16 17.49
N ALA A 12 1.15 -18.91 16.50
CA ALA A 12 1.77 -18.33 15.32
C ALA A 12 0.68 -17.63 14.50
N SER A 13 0.53 -16.32 14.69
CA SER A 13 -0.28 -15.48 13.81
C SER A 13 0.37 -15.47 12.42
N VAL A 14 -0.08 -16.37 11.54
CA VAL A 14 0.20 -16.29 10.11
C VAL A 14 -0.54 -15.07 9.59
N ALA A 15 0.13 -13.92 9.54
CA ALA A 15 -0.31 -12.82 8.72
C ALA A 15 -0.29 -13.34 7.27
N ALA A 16 -1.45 -13.74 6.75
CA ALA A 16 -1.62 -14.00 5.34
C ALA A 16 -1.22 -12.72 4.61
N ALA A 17 -0.03 -12.72 4.01
CA ALA A 17 0.48 -11.59 3.24
C ALA A 17 -0.31 -11.51 1.94
N GLY A 18 -1.54 -11.00 2.03
CA GLY A 18 -2.41 -10.74 0.89
C GLY A 18 -1.86 -9.58 0.05
N TRP A 19 -2.27 -9.57 -1.22
CA TRP A 19 -2.08 -8.41 -2.08
C TRP A 19 -2.93 -7.25 -1.56
N GLU A 20 -2.30 -6.09 -1.36
CA GLU A 20 -2.97 -4.84 -1.00
C GLU A 20 -3.56 -4.15 -2.23
N CYS A 21 -3.00 -4.47 -3.41
CA CYS A 21 -3.37 -3.89 -4.69
C CYS A 21 -3.03 -4.83 -5.85
N LYS A 22 -3.61 -4.55 -7.02
CA LYS A 22 -3.31 -5.26 -8.27
C LYS A 22 -2.06 -4.65 -8.92
N PRO A 23 -1.03 -5.44 -9.30
CA PRO A 23 0.13 -4.89 -10.01
C PRO A 23 -0.25 -4.03 -11.22
N ALA A 24 0.58 -3.01 -11.49
CA ALA A 24 0.36 -2.02 -12.56
C ALA A 24 -0.92 -1.18 -12.42
N THR A 25 -1.41 -0.98 -11.19
CA THR A 25 -2.41 0.06 -10.88
C THR A 25 -1.77 1.25 -10.19
N TYR A 26 -2.40 2.40 -10.32
CA TYR A 26 -1.98 3.65 -9.70
C TYR A 26 -3.06 4.15 -8.75
N ALA A 27 -2.67 4.98 -7.79
CA ALA A 27 -3.61 5.74 -6.98
C ALA A 27 -2.97 7.06 -6.55
N CYS A 28 -3.77 8.10 -6.40
CA CYS A 28 -3.32 9.34 -5.77
C CYS A 28 -3.06 9.11 -4.27
N THR A 29 -2.12 9.89 -3.72
CA THR A 29 -1.78 9.90 -2.30
C THR A 29 -1.48 11.32 -1.84
N PHE A 30 -1.56 11.53 -0.52
CA PHE A 30 -1.12 12.76 0.14
C PHE A 30 -0.24 12.37 1.32
N GLU A 31 1.07 12.49 1.13
CA GLU A 31 2.09 12.04 2.09
C GLU A 31 3.08 13.17 2.36
N ASN A 32 3.46 13.36 3.61
CA ASN A 32 4.38 14.41 4.04
C ASN A 32 3.98 15.82 3.59
N GLY A 33 2.68 16.10 3.54
CA GLY A 33 2.14 17.40 3.13
C GLY A 33 2.19 17.66 1.62
N LYS A 34 2.47 16.64 0.80
CA LYS A 34 2.55 16.76 -0.66
C LYS A 34 1.62 15.78 -1.35
N TYR A 35 0.88 16.25 -2.35
CA TYR A 35 0.17 15.38 -3.28
C TYR A 35 1.18 14.57 -4.10
N GLY A 36 0.78 13.38 -4.51
CA GLY A 36 1.59 12.49 -5.33
C GLY A 36 0.80 11.27 -5.75
N TRP A 37 1.51 10.25 -6.22
CA TRP A 37 0.90 8.97 -6.57
C TRP A 37 1.70 7.80 -6.04
N LYS A 38 1.00 6.68 -5.88
CA LYS A 38 1.56 5.37 -5.58
C LYS A 38 1.31 4.41 -6.74
N VAL A 39 2.25 3.51 -6.94
CA VAL A 39 2.21 2.43 -7.93
C VAL A 39 2.09 1.12 -7.17
N CYS A 40 1.25 0.20 -7.64
CA CYS A 40 1.23 -1.14 -7.12
C CYS A 40 2.36 -1.96 -7.75
N ASN A 41 3.31 -2.40 -6.94
CA ASN A 41 4.42 -3.23 -7.42
C ASN A 41 3.98 -4.68 -7.68
N THR A 42 4.89 -5.49 -8.23
CA THR A 42 4.64 -6.91 -8.57
C THR A 42 4.37 -7.81 -7.36
N SER A 43 4.70 -7.36 -6.14
CA SER A 43 4.38 -8.06 -4.89
C SER A 43 3.01 -7.68 -4.33
N GLY A 44 2.22 -6.87 -5.06
CA GLY A 44 0.92 -6.41 -4.61
C GLY A 44 1.00 -5.41 -3.47
N LYS A 45 2.09 -4.61 -3.39
CA LYS A 45 2.30 -3.57 -2.37
C LYS A 45 2.31 -2.19 -3.01
N TRP A 46 1.69 -1.24 -2.34
CA TRP A 46 1.77 0.16 -2.72
C TRP A 46 3.17 0.71 -2.45
N VAL A 47 3.77 1.34 -3.46
CA VAL A 47 5.03 2.07 -3.33
C VAL A 47 4.83 3.48 -3.88
N VAL A 48 5.42 4.47 -3.22
CA VAL A 48 5.38 5.86 -3.69
C VAL A 48 6.07 5.94 -5.05
N GLY A 49 5.35 6.40 -6.07
CA GLY A 49 5.87 6.57 -7.42
C GLY A 49 6.44 7.96 -7.66
N GLY A 50 5.94 8.96 -6.92
CA GLY A 50 6.45 10.33 -6.96
C GLY A 50 5.49 11.31 -6.31
N HIS A 51 5.91 12.58 -6.29
CA HIS A 51 5.16 13.71 -5.76
C HIS A 51 4.88 14.74 -6.85
N CYS A 52 3.74 15.42 -6.73
CA CYS A 52 3.42 16.59 -7.51
C CYS A 52 4.25 17.80 -7.05
N ARG A 53 4.33 18.83 -7.89
CA ARG A 53 4.96 20.10 -7.50
C ARG A 53 4.16 20.74 -6.37
N ASP A 54 4.81 21.67 -5.68
CA ASP A 54 4.12 22.52 -4.71
C ASP A 54 2.95 23.23 -5.42
N THR A 55 1.82 23.38 -4.71
CA THR A 55 0.50 23.86 -5.18
C THR A 55 -0.29 22.95 -6.12
N GLN A 56 0.26 21.86 -6.65
CA GLN A 56 -0.50 20.93 -7.47
C GLN A 56 -1.23 19.87 -6.62
N TYR A 57 -2.33 19.35 -7.15
CA TYR A 57 -3.03 18.19 -6.57
C TYR A 57 -3.00 16.99 -7.52
N CYS A 58 -3.12 15.78 -6.96
CA CYS A 58 -3.19 14.57 -7.76
C CYS A 58 -4.65 14.21 -8.05
N GLU A 59 -4.95 13.92 -9.31
CA GLU A 59 -6.22 13.36 -9.76
C GLU A 59 -5.98 12.08 -10.56
N LEU A 60 -6.77 11.04 -10.29
CA LEU A 60 -6.72 9.81 -11.09
C LEU A 60 -7.67 9.95 -12.26
N ASN A 61 -7.15 9.89 -13.49
CA ASN A 61 -7.98 9.81 -14.67
C ASN A 61 -8.58 8.40 -14.75
N GLU A 62 -9.90 8.28 -14.67
CA GLU A 62 -10.59 6.98 -14.66
C GLU A 62 -10.58 6.29 -16.03
N ASP A 63 -10.48 7.04 -17.13
CA ASP A 63 -10.48 6.49 -18.49
C ASP A 63 -9.21 5.67 -18.78
N ASN A 64 -8.07 6.10 -18.23
CA ASN A 64 -6.78 5.44 -18.46
C ASN A 64 -6.11 4.90 -17.18
N GLY A 65 -6.73 5.11 -16.01
CA GLY A 65 -6.22 4.66 -14.71
C GLY A 65 -4.90 5.30 -14.28
N SER A 66 -4.51 6.43 -14.87
CA SER A 66 -3.23 7.11 -14.60
C SER A 66 -3.41 8.36 -13.73
N PRO A 67 -2.47 8.63 -12.82
CA PRO A 67 -2.50 9.82 -11.98
C PRO A 67 -1.90 11.02 -12.73
N TYR A 68 -2.49 12.20 -12.51
CA TYR A 68 -2.04 13.46 -13.08
C TYR A 68 -1.88 14.51 -11.98
N CYS A 69 -0.82 15.31 -12.08
CA CYS A 69 -0.64 16.47 -11.23
C CYS A 69 -1.24 17.70 -11.91
N LEU A 70 -2.34 18.19 -11.38
CA LEU A 70 -3.11 19.31 -11.91
C LEU A 70 -2.84 20.60 -11.10
N PRO A 71 -2.95 21.80 -11.71
CA PRO A 71 -2.76 23.08 -11.02
C PRO A 71 -3.76 23.36 -9.91
#